data_AF-A0A2N2TMT2-F1
#
_entry.id   AF-A0A2N2TMT2-F1
#
_cell.length_a   1.000
_cell.length_b   1.000
_cell.length_c   1.000
_cell.angle_alpha   90.00
_cell.angle_beta   90.00
_cell.angle_gamma   90.00
#
_symmetry.space_group_name_H-M   'P 1'
#
loop_
_entity.id
_entity.type
_entity.pdbx_description
1 polymer ?
#
loop_
_entity_poly.entity_id
_entity_poly.type
_entity_poly.pdbx_seq_one_letter_code
_entity_poly.pdbx_strand_id
1 'polypeptide(L)'
;MVSREILYEVYVHERTGSQFGLGQMGEDFVVVERSKGVLCPRVVSTMAGLSLTASKLKAGYTKTSGRRYFHSSTGSFSFVHEELDRGGQEWLLAATPPNMAEGIDSVASSATVAVPSAIYTEEIDLWRQRQAENTTYLIAHADHCLWALVLAEQALTLGWPLRAAPKHPGLPDAPPSIAPTEWAHWLSKAFSGTKIRECQVALGRTFEHAITSGMPTSDEDNLSAYI
;
A
#
# COMPACT_ATOMS: atom_id res chain seq x y z
N MET A 1 11.63 -1.50 -16.84
CA MET A 1 11.61 -1.15 -15.41
C MET A 1 11.20 -2.40 -14.65
N VAL A 2 11.97 -2.86 -13.66
CA VAL A 2 11.60 -4.08 -12.89
C VAL A 2 10.40 -3.73 -12.01
N SER A 3 9.32 -4.51 -12.08
CA SER A 3 8.15 -4.29 -11.22
C SER A 3 8.55 -4.43 -9.75
N ARG A 4 8.23 -3.41 -8.93
CA ARG A 4 8.59 -3.37 -7.50
C ARG A 4 7.77 -4.37 -6.67
N GLU A 5 6.69 -4.90 -7.22
CA GLU A 5 5.85 -5.91 -6.58
C GLU A 5 6.41 -7.35 -6.68
N ILE A 6 7.53 -7.56 -7.37
CA ILE A 6 8.08 -8.90 -7.53
C ILE A 6 8.50 -9.47 -6.18
N LEU A 7 7.88 -10.59 -5.85
CA LEU A 7 8.26 -11.44 -4.72
C LEU A 7 9.33 -12.43 -5.16
N TYR A 8 10.47 -12.40 -4.47
CA TYR A 8 11.62 -13.24 -4.72
C TYR A 8 11.58 -14.47 -3.82
N GLU A 9 11.88 -15.63 -4.42
CA GLU A 9 12.36 -16.78 -3.68
C GLU A 9 13.82 -16.52 -3.29
N VAL A 10 14.07 -16.46 -1.97
CA VAL A 10 15.40 -16.14 -1.45
C VAL A 10 16.13 -17.41 -1.04
N TYR A 11 17.41 -17.47 -1.37
CA TYR A 11 18.32 -18.55 -1.05
C TYR A 11 19.52 -17.99 -0.29
N VAL A 12 19.98 -18.73 0.71
CA VAL A 12 21.10 -18.31 1.58
C VAL A 12 22.14 -19.41 1.63
N HIS A 13 23.41 -19.03 1.51
CA HIS A 13 24.52 -19.94 1.76
C HIS A 13 24.87 -19.95 3.24
N GLU A 14 24.62 -21.06 3.93
CA GLU A 14 24.70 -21.17 5.40
C GLU A 14 26.04 -20.68 5.98
N ARG A 15 27.17 -21.06 5.35
CA ARG A 15 28.50 -20.69 5.86
C ARG A 15 28.91 -19.24 5.67
N THR A 16 28.37 -18.56 4.65
CA THR A 16 28.83 -17.20 4.28
C THR A 16 27.76 -16.14 4.50
N GLY A 17 26.52 -16.53 4.76
CA GLY A 17 25.36 -15.63 4.83
C GLY A 17 25.03 -14.98 3.48
N SER A 18 25.68 -15.37 2.38
CA SER A 18 25.44 -14.78 1.06
C SER A 18 24.04 -15.09 0.58
N GLN A 19 23.37 -14.08 0.03
CA GLN A 19 21.98 -14.18 -0.41
C GLN A 19 21.87 -14.16 -1.94
N PHE A 20 20.85 -14.84 -2.45
CA PHE A 20 20.46 -14.89 -3.86
C PHE A 20 18.93 -14.86 -3.92
N GLY A 21 18.36 -14.05 -4.81
CA GLY A 21 16.91 -13.98 -5.02
C GLY A 21 16.54 -14.33 -6.45
N LEU A 22 15.44 -15.05 -6.63
CA LEU A 22 14.82 -15.32 -7.92
C LEU A 22 13.35 -14.90 -7.89
N GLY A 23 12.98 -13.92 -8.70
CA GLY A 23 11.61 -13.45 -8.88
C GLY A 23 11.15 -13.67 -10.32
N GLN A 24 9.84 -13.73 -10.53
CA GLN A 24 9.25 -13.87 -11.86
C GLN A 24 8.74 -12.53 -12.39
N MET A 25 8.99 -12.24 -13.67
CA MET A 25 8.52 -11.04 -14.36
C MET A 25 8.07 -11.39 -15.78
N GLY A 26 6.78 -11.71 -15.94
CA GLY A 26 6.25 -12.20 -17.21
C GLY A 26 6.89 -13.54 -17.60
N GLU A 27 7.49 -13.59 -18.79
CA GLU A 27 8.21 -14.75 -19.33
C GLU A 27 9.68 -14.82 -18.89
N ASP A 28 10.18 -13.76 -18.25
CA ASP A 28 11.54 -13.65 -17.77
C ASP A 28 11.62 -13.83 -16.25
N PHE A 29 12.85 -14.04 -15.77
CA PHE A 29 13.17 -13.99 -14.36
C PHE A 29 13.96 -12.74 -14.01
N VAL A 30 13.80 -12.29 -12.78
CA VAL A 30 14.65 -11.27 -12.17
C VAL A 30 15.48 -11.95 -11.10
N VAL A 31 16.78 -11.92 -11.30
CA VAL A 31 17.75 -12.43 -10.33
C VAL A 31 18.29 -11.28 -9.53
N VAL A 32 18.39 -11.45 -8.22
CA VAL A 32 19.13 -10.54 -7.33
C VAL A 32 20.35 -11.28 -6.80
N GLU A 33 21.53 -10.82 -7.18
CA GLU A 33 22.80 -11.44 -6.77
C GLU A 33 23.83 -10.38 -6.37
N ARG A 34 24.82 -10.80 -5.58
CA ARG A 34 25.89 -9.89 -5.12
C ARG A 34 26.84 -9.62 -6.28
N SER A 35 26.90 -8.36 -6.72
CA SER A 35 27.86 -7.83 -7.68
C SER A 35 28.65 -6.72 -7.02
N LYS A 36 29.99 -6.80 -7.03
CA LYS A 36 30.88 -5.81 -6.39
C LYS A 36 30.53 -5.49 -4.93
N GLY A 37 30.03 -6.48 -4.18
CA GLY A 37 29.68 -6.34 -2.76
C GLY A 37 28.21 -5.97 -2.48
N VAL A 38 27.45 -5.53 -3.47
CA VAL A 38 26.05 -5.09 -3.32
C VAL A 38 25.10 -6.06 -4.03
N LEU A 39 23.93 -6.33 -3.47
CA LEU A 39 22.87 -7.08 -4.16
C LEU A 39 22.27 -6.22 -5.27
N CYS A 40 22.27 -6.71 -6.51
CA CYS A 40 21.72 -5.99 -7.65
C CYS A 40 20.72 -6.85 -8.42
N PRO A 41 19.55 -6.31 -8.80
CA PRO A 41 18.60 -7.00 -9.65
C PRO A 41 19.06 -6.99 -11.11
N ARG A 42 18.88 -8.12 -11.80
CA ARG A 42 19.16 -8.29 -13.22
C ARG A 42 18.10 -9.19 -13.85
N VAL A 43 17.53 -8.73 -14.97
CA VAL A 43 16.61 -9.53 -15.77
C VAL A 43 17.40 -10.58 -16.54
N VAL A 44 16.91 -11.81 -16.54
CA VAL A 44 17.49 -12.96 -17.23
C VAL A 44 16.38 -13.79 -17.86
N SER A 45 16.69 -14.50 -18.94
CA SER A 45 15.75 -15.47 -19.49
C SER A 45 15.45 -16.58 -18.47
N THR A 46 14.26 -17.19 -18.58
CA THR A 46 13.84 -18.29 -17.70
C THR A 46 14.89 -19.40 -17.62
N MET A 47 15.44 -19.84 -18.76
CA MET A 47 16.47 -20.89 -18.78
C MET A 47 17.76 -20.48 -18.05
N ALA A 48 18.19 -19.22 -18.19
CA ALA A 48 19.37 -18.71 -17.50
C ALA A 48 19.15 -18.64 -15.98
N GLY A 49 17.97 -18.19 -15.54
CA GLY A 49 17.65 -18.14 -14.11
C GLY A 49 17.51 -19.53 -13.47
N LEU A 50 16.93 -20.52 -14.18
CA LEU A 50 16.89 -21.91 -13.72
C LEU A 50 18.31 -22.51 -13.61
N SER A 51 19.15 -22.31 -14.63
CA SER A 51 20.54 -22.76 -14.63
C SER A 51 21.34 -22.16 -13.47
N LEU A 52 21.17 -20.85 -13.23
CA LEU A 52 21.82 -20.17 -12.12
C LEU A 52 21.34 -20.70 -10.76
N THR A 53 20.04 -20.94 -10.60
CA THR A 53 19.48 -21.53 -9.38
C THR A 53 20.03 -22.91 -9.11
N ALA A 54 20.10 -23.78 -10.13
CA ALA A 54 20.71 -25.10 -10.01
C ALA A 54 22.19 -25.02 -9.61
N SER A 55 22.94 -24.05 -10.15
CA SER A 55 24.32 -23.78 -9.76
C SER A 55 24.44 -23.35 -8.29
N LYS A 56 23.56 -22.45 -7.82
CA LYS A 56 23.53 -22.02 -6.41
C LYS A 56 23.20 -23.17 -5.46
N LEU A 57 22.23 -24.01 -5.79
CA LEU A 57 21.89 -25.20 -5.00
C LEU A 57 23.08 -26.16 -4.89
N LYS A 58 23.79 -26.43 -6.00
CA LYS A 58 25.02 -27.23 -5.98
C LYS A 58 26.14 -26.60 -5.14
N ALA A 59 26.19 -25.27 -5.10
CA ALA A 59 27.12 -24.51 -4.27
C ALA A 59 26.74 -24.46 -2.78
N GLY A 60 25.65 -25.13 -2.36
CA GLY A 60 25.26 -25.20 -0.94
C GLY A 60 24.34 -24.09 -0.46
N TYR A 61 23.67 -23.38 -1.38
CA TYR A 61 22.59 -22.46 -0.99
C TYR A 61 21.31 -23.24 -0.66
N THR A 62 20.61 -22.82 0.39
CA THR A 62 19.31 -23.38 0.79
C THR A 62 18.21 -22.32 0.65
N LYS A 63 17.02 -22.75 0.21
CA LYS A 63 15.86 -21.86 0.05
C LYS A 63 15.33 -21.45 1.42
N THR A 64 15.11 -20.16 1.63
CA THR A 64 14.49 -19.64 2.85
C THR A 64 12.97 -19.82 2.82
N SER A 65 12.35 -19.83 3.99
CA SER A 65 10.89 -19.82 4.11
C SER A 65 10.30 -18.49 3.66
N GLY A 66 9.26 -18.56 2.82
CA GLY A 66 8.49 -17.41 2.36
C GLY A 66 9.18 -16.60 1.27
N ARG A 67 8.37 -15.99 0.41
CA ARG A 67 8.87 -15.04 -0.59
C ARG A 67 9.03 -13.65 0.02
N ARG A 68 9.96 -12.85 -0.51
CA ARG A 68 10.33 -11.54 0.02
C ARG A 68 10.44 -10.50 -1.08
N TYR A 69 10.18 -9.25 -0.76
CA TYR A 69 10.52 -8.11 -1.62
C TYR A 69 12.02 -7.82 -1.55
N PHE A 70 12.57 -7.26 -2.63
CA PHE A 70 13.93 -6.74 -2.64
C PHE A 70 13.92 -5.23 -2.41
N HIS A 71 14.62 -4.76 -1.39
CA HIS A 71 14.79 -3.35 -1.07
C HIS A 71 16.04 -2.82 -1.77
N SER A 72 15.83 -1.96 -2.75
CA SER A 72 16.91 -1.45 -3.59
C SER A 72 17.83 -0.48 -2.85
N SER A 73 17.28 0.33 -1.95
CA SER A 73 18.04 1.30 -1.14
C SER A 73 18.98 0.65 -0.13
N THR A 74 18.55 -0.44 0.52
CA THR A 74 19.34 -1.15 1.54
C THR A 74 20.09 -2.36 1.00
N GLY A 75 19.77 -2.80 -0.22
CA GLY A 75 20.33 -4.02 -0.81
C GLY A 75 19.99 -5.27 0.00
N SER A 76 18.74 -5.39 0.47
CA SER A 76 18.30 -6.47 1.36
C SER A 76 16.94 -7.06 0.95
N PHE A 77 16.58 -8.22 1.48
CA PHE A 77 15.26 -8.82 1.27
C PHE A 77 14.37 -8.67 2.51
N SER A 78 13.15 -8.19 2.33
CA SER A 78 12.17 -7.96 3.39
C SER A 78 10.81 -8.59 3.09
N PHE A 79 10.05 -8.94 4.12
CA PHE A 79 8.65 -9.36 3.97
C PHE A 79 7.69 -8.18 3.73
N VAL A 80 8.18 -6.96 3.93
CA VAL A 80 7.44 -5.71 3.73
C VAL A 80 7.97 -5.02 2.48
N HIS A 81 7.07 -4.47 1.66
CA HIS A 81 7.46 -3.74 0.45
C HIS A 81 8.22 -2.46 0.81
N GLU A 82 9.19 -2.05 -0.02
CA GLU A 82 10.08 -0.90 0.26
C GLU A 82 9.31 0.41 0.51
N GLU A 83 8.20 0.63 -0.19
CA GLU A 83 7.34 1.82 0.02
C GLU A 83 6.66 1.83 1.39
N LEU A 84 6.30 0.65 1.91
CA LEU A 84 5.61 0.53 3.20
C LEU A 84 6.54 0.67 4.40
N ASP A 85 7.85 0.47 4.19
CA ASP A 85 8.88 0.56 5.22
C ASP A 85 9.67 1.88 5.14
N ARG A 86 9.32 2.76 4.19
CA ARG A 86 10.04 4.01 3.94
C ARG A 86 9.76 5.02 5.05
N GLY A 87 10.82 5.66 5.55
CA GLY A 87 10.71 6.80 6.48
C GLY A 87 10.50 6.44 7.95
N GLY A 88 10.51 5.15 8.32
CA GLY A 88 10.45 4.70 9.72
C GLY A 88 9.13 4.99 10.44
N GLN A 89 8.12 5.50 9.74
CA GLN A 89 6.79 5.68 10.27
C GLN A 89 6.04 4.34 10.20
N GLU A 90 5.35 4.00 11.28
CA GLU A 90 4.50 2.82 11.28
C GLU A 90 3.29 3.05 10.35
N TRP A 91 3.18 2.24 9.31
CA TRP A 91 2.00 2.21 8.46
C TRP A 91 0.89 1.35 9.08
N LEU A 92 -0.36 1.72 8.84
CA LEU A 92 -1.53 0.98 9.31
C LEU A 92 -2.26 0.32 8.15
N LEU A 93 -2.44 1.08 7.08
CA LEU A 93 -3.25 0.70 5.92
C LEU A 93 -2.55 1.12 4.64
N ALA A 94 -2.63 0.28 3.62
CA ALA A 94 -2.15 0.57 2.29
C ALA A 94 -3.18 0.16 1.25
N ALA A 95 -3.41 1.01 0.25
CA ALA A 95 -4.28 0.71 -0.89
C ALA A 95 -3.50 0.80 -2.20
N THR A 96 -3.94 0.04 -3.21
CA THR A 96 -3.34 0.03 -4.55
C THR A 96 -4.33 0.58 -5.56
N PRO A 97 -4.43 1.91 -5.74
CA PRO A 97 -5.30 2.49 -6.75
C PRO A 97 -4.80 2.15 -8.16
N PRO A 98 -5.67 2.09 -9.19
CA PRO A 98 -5.25 1.87 -10.58
C PRO A 98 -4.41 3.03 -11.12
N ASN A 99 -4.65 4.25 -10.65
CA ASN A 99 -3.86 5.44 -10.94
C ASN A 99 -3.46 6.11 -9.62
N MET A 100 -2.15 6.19 -9.36
CA MET A 100 -1.63 6.77 -8.14
C MET A 100 -1.97 8.26 -7.99
N ALA A 101 -1.87 9.06 -9.06
CA ALA A 101 -2.13 10.49 -8.98
C ALA A 101 -3.61 10.79 -8.66
N GLU A 102 -4.52 10.14 -9.39
CA GLU A 102 -5.96 10.24 -9.12
C GLU A 102 -6.32 9.69 -7.73
N GLY A 103 -5.65 8.62 -7.30
CA GLY A 103 -5.82 8.07 -5.96
C GLY A 103 -5.40 9.04 -4.85
N ILE A 104 -4.24 9.70 -4.99
CA ILE A 104 -3.77 10.75 -4.07
C ILE A 104 -4.81 11.86 -3.99
N ASP A 105 -5.27 12.35 -5.14
CA ASP A 105 -6.21 13.47 -5.21
C ASP A 105 -7.58 13.12 -4.62
N SER A 106 -8.08 11.90 -4.87
CA SER A 106 -9.34 11.42 -4.30
C SER A 106 -9.30 11.33 -2.76
N VAL A 107 -8.22 10.75 -2.22
CA VAL A 107 -8.06 10.62 -0.76
C VAL A 107 -7.82 11.98 -0.11
N ALA A 108 -7.01 12.85 -0.70
CA ALA A 108 -6.77 14.20 -0.20
C ALA A 108 -8.03 15.07 -0.24
N SER A 109 -8.83 14.97 -1.30
CA SER A 109 -10.10 15.69 -1.40
C SER A 109 -11.08 15.21 -0.33
N SER A 110 -11.16 13.90 -0.10
CA SER A 110 -11.98 13.32 0.98
C SER A 110 -11.54 13.82 2.37
N ALA A 111 -10.23 13.92 2.60
CA ALA A 111 -9.70 14.47 3.84
C ALA A 111 -9.97 15.98 3.99
N THR A 112 -9.97 16.74 2.90
CA THR A 112 -10.24 18.20 2.92
C THR A 112 -11.69 18.50 3.29
N VAL A 113 -12.63 17.64 2.86
CA VAL A 113 -14.05 17.78 3.20
C VAL A 113 -14.34 17.30 4.64
N ALA A 114 -13.42 16.57 5.27
CA ALA A 114 -13.47 16.34 6.71
C ALA A 114 -13.23 17.68 7.43
N VAL A 115 -14.14 18.04 8.35
CA VAL A 115 -14.21 19.36 9.00
C VAL A 115 -12.82 19.91 9.37
N PRO A 116 -12.50 21.21 9.14
CA PRO A 116 -11.19 21.82 9.39
C PRO A 116 -10.62 21.67 10.82
N SER A 117 -11.42 21.21 11.78
CA SER A 117 -10.99 20.87 13.13
C SER A 117 -10.28 19.51 13.24
N ALA A 118 -10.41 18.66 12.22
CA ALA A 118 -9.94 17.27 12.26
C ALA A 118 -8.58 17.06 11.59
N ILE A 119 -8.24 17.88 10.60
CA ILE A 119 -6.94 17.86 9.93
C ILE A 119 -6.64 19.24 9.33
N TYR A 120 -5.40 19.70 9.46
CA TYR A 120 -4.96 20.96 8.87
C TYR A 120 -4.59 20.78 7.39
N THR A 121 -4.75 21.83 6.58
CA THR A 121 -4.40 21.80 5.15
C THR A 121 -2.93 21.46 4.93
N GLU A 122 -2.05 21.96 5.80
CA GLU A 122 -0.61 21.67 5.76
C GLU A 122 -0.30 20.18 5.99
N GLU A 123 -1.10 19.48 6.79
CA GLU A 123 -0.95 18.04 7.00
C GLU A 123 -1.38 17.24 5.76
N ILE A 124 -2.41 17.72 5.04
CA ILE A 124 -2.85 17.13 3.78
C ILE A 124 -1.77 17.30 2.71
N ASP A 125 -1.20 18.50 2.58
CA ASP A 125 -0.13 18.76 1.60
C ASP A 125 1.12 17.93 1.90
N LEU A 126 1.51 17.82 3.18
CA LEU A 126 2.62 16.98 3.60
C LEU A 126 2.36 15.50 3.30
N TRP A 127 1.14 15.02 3.52
CA TRP A 127 0.76 13.65 3.17
C TRP A 127 0.86 13.43 1.66
N ARG A 128 0.33 14.34 0.82
CA ARG A 128 0.42 14.25 -0.66
C ARG A 128 1.87 14.21 -1.13
N GLN A 129 2.73 15.05 -0.58
CA GLN A 129 4.16 15.06 -0.91
C GLN A 129 4.82 13.72 -0.61
N ARG A 130 4.50 13.09 0.54
CA ARG A 130 5.01 11.75 0.87
C ARG A 130 4.48 10.68 -0.11
N GLN A 131 3.20 10.74 -0.50
CA GLN A 131 2.64 9.77 -1.43
C GLN A 131 3.16 9.93 -2.87
N ALA A 132 3.57 11.14 -3.27
CA ALA A 132 4.10 11.39 -4.63
C ALA A 132 5.39 10.60 -4.94
N GLU A 133 6.10 10.12 -3.91
CA GLU A 133 7.27 9.26 -4.07
C GLU A 133 6.93 7.76 -4.20
N ASN A 134 5.65 7.41 -4.01
CA ASN A 134 5.17 6.04 -4.11
C ASN A 134 4.66 5.76 -5.53
N THR A 135 4.87 4.53 -5.97
CA THR A 135 4.50 4.05 -7.29
C THR A 135 3.42 2.97 -7.25
N THR A 136 3.20 2.36 -6.08
CA THR A 136 2.27 1.24 -5.92
C THR A 136 1.25 1.48 -4.82
N TYR A 137 1.70 2.00 -3.67
CA TYR A 137 0.83 2.10 -2.49
C TYR A 137 0.52 3.53 -2.10
N LEU A 138 -0.77 3.80 -1.87
CA LEU A 138 -1.19 4.88 -0.99
C LEU A 138 -1.18 4.39 0.44
N ILE A 139 -0.59 5.15 1.35
CA ILE A 139 -0.29 4.69 2.70
C ILE A 139 -0.93 5.62 3.74
N ALA A 140 -1.71 5.03 4.65
CA ALA A 140 -2.12 5.66 5.89
C ALA A 140 -1.15 5.25 7.01
N HIS A 141 -0.48 6.24 7.59
CA HIS A 141 0.44 6.04 8.71
C HIS A 141 -0.29 6.14 10.05
N ALA A 142 0.35 5.65 11.11
CA ALA A 142 -0.16 5.69 12.48
C ALA A 142 -0.09 7.08 13.13
N ASP A 143 0.25 8.12 12.38
CA ASP A 143 0.30 9.51 12.86
C ASP A 143 -1.11 10.11 13.00
N HIS A 144 -2.04 9.77 12.10
CA HIS A 144 -3.39 10.34 12.10
C HIS A 144 -4.49 9.34 11.70
N CYS A 145 -5.51 9.17 12.55
CA CYS A 145 -6.61 8.21 12.31
C CYS A 145 -7.39 8.48 11.03
N LEU A 146 -7.54 9.75 10.67
CA LEU A 146 -8.33 10.16 9.50
C LEU A 146 -7.80 9.50 8.23
N TRP A 147 -6.47 9.39 8.05
CA TRP A 147 -5.89 8.79 6.86
C TRP A 147 -6.34 7.35 6.63
N ALA A 148 -6.39 6.56 7.70
CA ALA A 148 -6.86 5.18 7.60
C ALA A 148 -8.35 5.13 7.21
N LEU A 149 -9.17 6.03 7.74
CA LEU A 149 -10.60 6.08 7.43
C LEU A 149 -10.86 6.58 6.00
N VAL A 150 -10.26 7.69 5.57
CA VAL A 150 -10.49 8.20 4.20
C VAL A 150 -9.94 7.26 3.14
N LEU A 151 -8.79 6.63 3.40
CA LEU A 151 -8.20 5.65 2.48
C LEU A 151 -9.06 4.40 2.38
N ALA A 152 -9.55 3.89 3.51
CA ALA A 152 -10.45 2.74 3.55
C ALA A 152 -11.77 3.02 2.84
N GLU A 153 -12.36 4.20 3.05
CA GLU A 153 -13.59 4.60 2.38
C GLU A 153 -13.42 4.57 0.86
N GLN A 154 -12.39 5.24 0.36
CA GLN A 154 -12.13 5.31 -1.08
C GLN A 154 -11.82 3.93 -1.66
N ALA A 155 -10.95 3.16 -1.00
CA ALA A 155 -10.55 1.85 -1.48
C ALA A 155 -11.73 0.87 -1.53
N LEU A 156 -12.56 0.81 -0.49
CA LEU A 156 -13.69 -0.13 -0.44
C LEU A 156 -14.83 0.31 -1.35
N THR A 157 -15.06 1.62 -1.52
CA THR A 157 -16.09 2.14 -2.43
C THR A 157 -15.70 1.95 -3.89
N LEU A 158 -14.42 2.13 -4.24
CA LEU A 158 -13.92 2.07 -5.61
C LEU A 158 -13.29 0.71 -5.97
N GLY A 159 -13.30 -0.24 -5.05
CA GLY A 159 -12.78 -1.60 -5.26
C GLY A 159 -11.25 -1.69 -5.35
N TRP A 160 -10.51 -0.76 -4.75
CA TRP A 160 -9.06 -0.83 -4.70
C TRP A 160 -8.60 -1.91 -3.72
N PRO A 161 -7.61 -2.75 -4.08
CA PRO A 161 -7.01 -3.69 -3.15
C PRO A 161 -6.51 -2.99 -1.89
N LEU A 162 -6.94 -3.48 -0.72
CA LEU A 162 -6.62 -2.93 0.58
C LEU A 162 -5.81 -3.92 1.40
N ARG A 163 -4.80 -3.43 2.11
CA ARG A 163 -3.92 -4.23 2.95
C ARG A 163 -3.70 -3.56 4.30
N ALA A 164 -3.80 -4.33 5.36
CA ALA A 164 -3.40 -3.89 6.69
C ALA A 164 -1.96 -4.27 7.01
N ALA A 165 -1.36 -3.46 7.90
CA ALA A 165 -0.11 -3.82 8.53
C ALA A 165 -0.25 -5.15 9.29
N PRO A 166 0.79 -6.01 9.31
CA PRO A 166 0.74 -7.31 9.99
C PRO A 166 0.35 -7.23 11.48
N LYS A 167 0.65 -6.11 12.14
CA LYS A 167 0.27 -5.85 13.54
C LYS A 167 -1.23 -5.54 13.73
N HIS A 168 -1.94 -5.21 12.64
CA HIS A 168 -3.34 -4.81 12.64
C HIS A 168 -4.20 -5.74 11.73
N PRO A 169 -4.21 -7.07 11.97
CA PRO A 169 -4.94 -8.00 11.11
C PRO A 169 -6.47 -7.84 11.24
N GLY A 170 -7.19 -8.40 10.26
CA GLY A 170 -8.66 -8.46 10.24
C GLY A 170 -9.28 -7.12 9.86
N LEU A 171 -9.06 -6.69 8.62
CA LEU A 171 -9.70 -5.48 8.09
C LEU A 171 -11.21 -5.66 8.01
N PRO A 172 -11.99 -4.62 8.35
CA PRO A 172 -13.41 -4.59 8.00
C PRO A 172 -13.61 -4.64 6.48
N ASP A 173 -14.64 -5.34 6.03
CA ASP A 173 -14.94 -5.53 4.60
C ASP A 173 -15.84 -4.42 4.02
N ALA A 174 -16.49 -3.64 4.89
CA ALA A 174 -17.38 -2.54 4.50
C ALA A 174 -16.73 -1.17 4.73
N PRO A 175 -17.05 -0.13 3.93
CA PRO A 175 -16.54 1.23 4.13
C PRO A 175 -16.82 1.79 5.53
N PRO A 176 -15.95 2.67 6.07
CA PRO A 176 -16.18 3.39 7.33
C PRO A 176 -17.53 4.09 7.47
N SER A 177 -18.09 4.62 6.38
CA SER A 177 -19.44 5.20 6.35
C SER A 177 -20.55 4.20 6.65
N ILE A 178 -20.36 2.93 6.27
CA ILE A 178 -21.34 1.85 6.41
C ILE A 178 -21.15 1.10 7.74
N ALA A 179 -19.89 0.83 8.12
CA ALA A 179 -19.53 0.05 9.30
C ALA A 179 -18.66 0.82 10.31
N PRO A 180 -19.11 1.99 10.83
CA PRO A 180 -18.28 2.85 11.69
C PRO A 180 -17.83 2.15 12.98
N THR A 181 -18.66 1.28 13.56
CA THR A 181 -18.32 0.55 14.80
C THR A 181 -17.19 -0.46 14.58
N GLU A 182 -17.16 -1.14 13.43
CA GLU A 182 -16.11 -2.10 13.10
C GLU A 182 -14.77 -1.38 12.88
N TRP A 183 -14.80 -0.26 12.16
CA TRP A 183 -13.63 0.59 11.97
C TRP A 183 -13.13 1.20 13.28
N ALA A 184 -14.02 1.62 14.17
CA ALA A 184 -13.63 2.10 15.50
C ALA A 184 -12.93 1.00 16.32
N HIS A 185 -13.47 -0.21 16.29
CA HIS A 185 -12.87 -1.36 16.96
C HIS A 185 -11.49 -1.67 16.37
N TRP A 186 -11.36 -1.70 15.05
CA TRP A 186 -10.08 -1.97 14.39
C TRP A 186 -9.03 -0.89 14.69
N LEU A 187 -9.40 0.39 14.63
CA LEU A 187 -8.52 1.53 14.92
C LEU A 187 -8.12 1.64 16.41
N SER A 188 -8.90 1.08 17.33
CA SER A 188 -8.58 1.09 18.77
C SER A 188 -7.25 0.41 19.11
N LYS A 189 -6.72 -0.40 18.20
CA LYS A 189 -5.39 -1.02 18.29
C LYS A 189 -4.24 0.00 18.15
N ALA A 190 -4.49 1.17 17.55
CA ALA A 190 -3.48 2.20 17.27
C ALA A 190 -3.81 3.56 17.90
N PHE A 191 -5.10 3.87 18.12
CA PHE A 191 -5.55 5.19 18.54
C PHE A 191 -6.48 5.14 19.75
N SER A 192 -6.59 6.27 20.47
CA SER A 192 -7.56 6.42 21.56
C SER A 192 -8.98 6.58 21.01
N GLY A 193 -9.97 6.13 21.78
CA GLY A 193 -11.38 6.23 21.39
C GLY A 193 -11.85 7.66 21.12
N THR A 194 -11.30 8.66 21.84
CA THR A 194 -11.60 10.07 21.60
C THR A 194 -11.18 10.52 20.20
N LYS A 195 -9.93 10.23 19.80
CA LYS A 195 -9.42 10.57 18.47
C LYS A 195 -10.22 9.88 17.37
N ILE A 196 -10.51 8.59 17.55
CA ILE A 196 -11.31 7.81 16.60
C ILE A 196 -12.68 8.45 16.40
N ARG A 197 -13.38 8.80 17.49
CA ARG A 197 -14.70 9.41 17.43
C ARG A 197 -14.66 10.79 16.75
N GLU A 198 -13.66 11.61 17.04
CA GLU A 198 -13.48 12.91 16.37
C GLU A 198 -13.28 12.74 14.86
N CYS A 199 -12.38 11.84 14.46
CA CYS A 199 -12.15 11.47 13.06
C CYS A 199 -13.43 10.96 12.37
N GLN A 200 -14.20 10.09 13.03
CA GLN A 200 -15.44 9.52 12.47
C GLN A 200 -16.56 10.56 12.34
N VAL A 201 -16.70 11.46 13.31
CA VAL A 201 -17.68 12.56 13.21
C VAL A 201 -17.31 13.52 12.09
N ALA A 202 -16.02 13.82 11.93
CA ALA A 202 -15.54 14.66 10.84
C ALA A 202 -15.87 14.05 9.48
N LEU A 203 -15.65 12.73 9.33
CA LEU A 203 -15.95 11.99 8.11
C LEU A 203 -17.46 11.81 7.86
N GLY A 204 -18.27 11.55 8.89
CA GLY A 204 -19.72 11.43 8.77
C GLY A 204 -20.36 12.70 8.20
N ARG A 205 -19.89 13.88 8.64
CA ARG A 205 -20.31 15.18 8.10
C ARG A 205 -19.88 15.40 6.66
N THR A 206 -18.76 14.81 6.24
CA THR A 206 -18.27 14.84 4.85
C THR A 206 -19.21 14.11 3.90
N PHE A 207 -19.71 12.93 4.28
CA PHE A 207 -20.67 12.19 3.45
C PHE A 207 -22.02 12.90 3.37
N GLU A 208 -22.51 13.42 4.50
CA GLU A 208 -23.73 14.25 4.51
C GLU A 208 -23.57 15.48 3.60
N HIS A 209 -22.42 16.15 3.65
CA HIS A 209 -22.11 17.26 2.76
C HIS A 209 -22.05 16.81 1.29
N ALA A 210 -21.36 15.72 0.95
CA ALA A 210 -21.25 15.24 -0.43
C ALA A 210 -22.61 14.85 -1.05
N ILE A 211 -23.52 14.29 -0.25
CA ILE A 211 -24.90 13.97 -0.66
C ILE A 211 -25.71 15.25 -0.86
N THR A 212 -25.58 16.24 0.03
CA THR A 212 -26.38 17.48 -0.02
C THR A 212 -25.86 18.53 -1.00
N SER A 213 -24.56 18.51 -1.30
CA SER A 213 -23.93 19.47 -2.23
C SER A 213 -23.90 19.00 -3.69
N GLY A 214 -24.47 17.83 -4.00
CA GLY A 214 -24.70 17.39 -5.38
C GLY A 214 -23.41 17.38 -6.21
N MET A 215 -22.50 16.45 -5.91
CA MET A 215 -21.48 16.08 -6.89
C MET A 215 -22.19 15.70 -8.20
N PRO A 216 -21.79 16.25 -9.36
CA PRO A 216 -22.43 15.92 -10.63
C PRO A 216 -22.16 14.43 -10.91
N THR A 217 -23.16 13.60 -10.69
CA THR A 217 -23.23 12.30 -11.35
C THR A 217 -23.24 12.60 -12.83
N SER A 218 -22.19 12.22 -13.54
CA SER A 218 -22.16 12.24 -15.00
C SER A 218 -23.16 11.20 -15.53
N ASP A 219 -24.44 11.54 -15.43
CA ASP A 219 -25.55 10.86 -16.10
C ASP A 219 -26.37 11.97 -16.76
N GLU A 220 -25.84 12.49 -17.88
CA GLU A 220 -26.74 12.97 -18.94
C GLU A 220 -27.37 11.73 -19.58
N ASP A 221 -28.33 11.11 -18.88
CA ASP A 221 -29.27 10.18 -19.48
C ASP A 221 -30.69 10.73 -19.32
N ASN A 222 -31.05 11.50 -20.35
CA ASN A 222 -32.39 11.68 -20.92
C ASN A 222 -33.56 11.06 -20.13
N LEU A 223 -34.14 11.83 -19.21
CA LEU A 223 -35.50 11.58 -18.71
C LEU A 223 -36.59 12.44 -19.40
N SER A 224 -36.25 13.13 -20.49
CA SER A 224 -37.21 13.85 -21.34
C SER A 224 -37.69 13.04 -22.57
N ALA A 225 -37.42 11.74 -22.65
CA ALA A 225 -37.87 10.88 -23.75
C ALA A 225 -39.15 10.07 -23.47
N TYR A 226 -39.84 10.30 -22.34
CA TYR A 226 -41.09 9.63 -22.00
C TYR A 226 -42.12 10.59 -21.39
N ILE A 227 -42.56 11.61 -22.14
CA ILE A 227 -43.94 12.16 -22.11
C ILE A 227 -44.32 12.58 -23.52
#